data_AF-A0A6H1ZIK1-F1
#
_entry.id   AF-A0A6H1ZIK1-F1
#
_cell.length_a   1.000
_cell.length_b   1.000
_cell.length_c   1.000
_cell.angle_alpha   90.00
_cell.angle_beta   90.00
_cell.angle_gamma   90.00
#
_symmetry.space_group_name_H-M   'P 1'
#
loop_
_entity.id
_entity.type
_entity.pdbx_description
1 polymer ?
#
loop_
_entity_poly.entity_id
_entity_poly.type
_entity_poly.pdbx_seq_one_letter_code
_entity_poly.pdbx_strand_id
1 'polypeptide(L)'
;MKYENKEWRRNYYLKNRERILQYRKKYYIKNKEKVNADNEEWKKNNREKMRKYSLDYYYRNKNEIDDKNKKYRELNKDKIKEYGKQYRGKNKDAIKERNRIYQIKNRDKANESVKRYRINNPIKIKTQKQLRRSMERGVEANFSNEQWISCLKYFNNRCAYCGKKENIEQDHFVALLEGGEYTINNIIPACKSCNSSKRHQAFMEWYLRQNFYSETREKKIFRYLGIYRNVQQMKLTI
;
A
#
# COMPACT_ATOMS: atom_id res chain seq x y z
N MET A 1 -10.46 3.93 68.48
CA MET A 1 -10.92 2.54 68.28
C MET A 1 -10.52 1.85 66.97
N LYS A 2 -10.76 2.37 65.74
CA LYS A 2 -10.32 1.64 64.50
C LYS A 2 -8.80 1.69 64.21
N TYR A 3 -8.12 2.75 64.65
CA TYR A 3 -6.69 2.97 64.39
C TYR A 3 -5.77 2.13 65.28
N GLU A 4 -6.09 1.99 66.57
CA GLU A 4 -5.34 1.14 67.53
C GLU A 4 -5.28 -0.32 67.10
N ASN A 5 -6.35 -0.81 66.44
CA ASN A 5 -6.44 -2.20 65.97
C ASN A 5 -5.50 -2.48 64.77
N LYS A 6 -5.29 -1.49 63.90
CA LYS A 6 -4.47 -1.66 62.68
C LYS A 6 -2.98 -1.60 63.00
N GLU A 7 -2.60 -0.71 63.90
CA GLU A 7 -1.23 -0.54 64.36
C GLU A 7 -0.78 -1.70 65.25
N TRP A 8 -1.66 -2.17 66.15
CA TRP A 8 -1.44 -3.40 66.92
C TRP A 8 -1.27 -4.62 66.01
N ARG A 9 -2.13 -4.81 65.00
CA ARG A 9 -1.98 -5.92 64.02
C ARG A 9 -0.68 -5.84 63.25
N ARG A 10 -0.25 -4.63 62.86
CA ARG A 10 1.03 -4.40 62.17
C ARG A 10 2.20 -4.76 63.07
N ASN A 11 2.20 -4.28 64.32
CA ASN A 11 3.25 -4.57 65.29
C ASN A 11 3.30 -6.05 65.68
N TYR A 12 2.14 -6.69 65.85
CA TYR A 12 2.05 -8.14 66.07
C TYR A 12 2.59 -8.92 64.86
N TYR A 13 2.21 -8.53 63.65
CA TYR A 13 2.71 -9.16 62.42
C TYR A 13 4.22 -9.00 62.28
N LEU A 14 4.77 -7.81 62.55
CA LEU A 14 6.23 -7.57 62.49
C LEU A 14 6.97 -8.42 63.51
N LYS A 15 6.50 -8.46 64.77
CA LYS A 15 7.09 -9.28 65.84
C LYS A 15 6.98 -10.79 65.58
N ASN A 16 6.00 -11.25 64.80
CA ASN A 16 5.75 -12.67 64.52
C ASN A 16 5.99 -13.06 63.06
N ARG A 17 6.60 -12.17 62.27
CA ARG A 17 6.63 -12.26 60.80
C ARG A 17 7.19 -13.59 60.32
N GLU A 18 8.33 -13.98 60.87
CA GLU A 18 9.06 -15.16 60.44
C GLU A 18 8.29 -16.45 60.76
N ARG A 19 7.73 -16.55 61.99
CA ARG A 19 6.87 -17.65 62.41
C ARG A 19 5.62 -17.77 61.53
N ILE A 20 4.97 -16.64 61.25
CA ILE A 20 3.77 -16.58 60.39
C ILE A 20 4.12 -17.01 58.96
N LEU A 21 5.25 -16.56 58.42
CA LEU A 21 5.70 -16.93 57.07
C LEU A 21 6.07 -18.43 56.98
N GLN A 22 6.79 -18.97 57.96
CA GLN A 22 7.12 -20.40 58.00
C GLN A 22 5.87 -21.27 58.10
N TYR A 23 4.91 -20.91 58.95
CA TYR A 23 3.63 -21.61 59.06
C TYR A 23 2.84 -21.55 57.75
N ARG A 24 2.71 -20.38 57.13
CA ARG A 24 2.04 -20.21 55.83
C ARG A 24 2.71 -21.02 54.72
N LYS A 25 4.04 -21.07 54.71
CA LYS A 25 4.81 -21.87 53.74
C LYS A 25 4.53 -23.37 53.92
N LYS A 26 4.58 -23.88 55.16
CA LYS A 26 4.24 -25.28 55.47
C LYS A 26 2.79 -25.62 55.07
N TYR A 27 1.86 -24.72 55.37
CA TYR A 27 0.45 -24.87 54.98
C TYR A 27 0.28 -24.87 53.45
N TYR A 28 0.90 -23.93 52.73
CA TYR A 28 0.82 -23.87 51.27
C TYR A 28 1.41 -25.12 50.62
N ILE A 29 2.55 -25.62 51.10
CA ILE A 29 3.16 -26.86 50.59
C ILE A 29 2.21 -28.04 50.80
N LYS A 30 1.64 -28.20 52.01
CA LYS A 30 0.72 -29.30 52.32
C LYS A 30 -0.61 -29.23 51.54
N ASN A 31 -1.02 -28.04 51.09
CA ASN A 31 -2.31 -27.81 50.42
C ASN A 31 -2.17 -27.28 48.98
N LYS A 32 -0.99 -27.43 48.36
CA LYS A 32 -0.63 -26.76 47.10
C LYS A 32 -1.63 -27.05 45.98
N GLU A 33 -2.01 -28.32 45.82
CA GLU A 33 -2.91 -28.76 44.76
C GLU A 33 -4.31 -28.17 44.95
N LYS A 34 -4.86 -28.26 46.17
CA LYS A 34 -6.16 -27.66 46.50
C LYS A 34 -6.15 -26.14 46.28
N VAL A 35 -5.15 -25.45 46.80
CA VAL A 35 -5.01 -23.99 46.62
C VAL A 35 -4.90 -23.62 45.14
N ASN A 36 -4.19 -24.41 44.33
CA ASN A 36 -4.09 -24.15 42.90
C ASN A 36 -5.41 -24.42 42.17
N ALA A 37 -6.12 -25.51 42.50
CA ALA A 37 -7.42 -25.82 41.93
C ALA A 37 -8.45 -24.73 42.24
N ASP A 38 -8.55 -24.33 43.52
CA ASP A 38 -9.43 -23.25 43.97
C ASP A 38 -9.10 -21.92 43.26
N ASN A 39 -7.81 -21.64 43.06
CA ASN A 39 -7.36 -20.45 42.33
C ASN A 39 -7.70 -20.49 40.84
N GLU A 40 -7.54 -21.63 40.17
CA GLU A 40 -7.90 -21.79 38.76
C GLU A 40 -9.42 -21.68 38.55
N GLU A 41 -10.21 -22.29 39.42
CA GLU A 41 -11.67 -22.17 39.42
C GLU A 41 -12.10 -20.72 39.68
N TRP A 42 -11.48 -20.06 40.66
CA TRP A 42 -11.73 -18.64 40.93
C TRP A 42 -11.38 -17.76 39.72
N LYS A 43 -10.24 -17.99 39.06
CA LYS A 43 -9.83 -17.24 37.85
C LYS A 43 -10.82 -17.45 36.71
N LYS A 44 -11.30 -18.68 36.51
CA LYS A 44 -12.30 -19.02 35.49
C LYS A 44 -13.60 -18.26 35.75
N ASN A 45 -14.10 -18.30 36.98
CA ASN A 45 -15.35 -17.66 37.38
C ASN A 45 -15.24 -16.12 37.46
N ASN A 46 -14.02 -15.58 37.59
CA ASN A 46 -13.77 -14.13 37.64
C ASN A 46 -13.10 -13.58 36.37
N ARG A 47 -13.08 -14.34 35.26
CA ARG A 47 -12.33 -13.99 34.04
C ARG A 47 -12.70 -12.61 33.49
N GLU A 48 -13.99 -12.30 33.42
CA GLU A 48 -14.45 -11.00 32.92
C GLU A 48 -14.11 -9.86 33.87
N LYS A 49 -14.26 -10.06 35.18
CA LYS A 49 -13.87 -9.08 36.20
C LYS A 49 -12.37 -8.79 36.14
N MET A 50 -11.56 -9.83 36.01
CA MET A 50 -10.10 -9.73 35.85
C MET A 50 -9.71 -9.01 34.55
N ARG A 51 -10.41 -9.31 33.44
CA ARG A 51 -10.20 -8.62 32.16
C ARG A 51 -10.54 -7.14 32.27
N LYS A 52 -11.69 -6.81 32.88
CA LYS A 52 -12.13 -5.43 33.10
C LYS A 52 -11.12 -4.67 33.96
N TYR A 53 -10.71 -5.25 35.08
CA TYR A 53 -9.70 -4.68 35.96
C TYR A 53 -8.36 -4.46 35.23
N SER A 54 -7.89 -5.45 34.48
CA SER A 54 -6.63 -5.36 33.74
C SER A 54 -6.68 -4.29 32.64
N LEU A 55 -7.81 -4.18 31.95
CA LEU A 55 -8.02 -3.19 30.90
C LEU A 55 -8.04 -1.77 31.47
N ASP A 56 -8.76 -1.58 32.57
CA ASP A 56 -8.86 -0.32 33.30
C ASP A 56 -7.51 0.11 33.88
N TYR A 57 -6.77 -0.83 34.50
CA TYR A 57 -5.39 -0.60 34.91
C TYR A 57 -4.50 -0.20 33.72
N TYR A 58 -4.57 -0.92 32.59
CA TYR A 58 -3.80 -0.58 31.40
C TYR A 58 -4.11 0.83 30.90
N TYR A 59 -5.39 1.21 30.77
CA TYR A 59 -5.74 2.54 30.29
C TYR A 59 -5.34 3.66 31.25
N ARG A 60 -5.48 3.44 32.57
CA ARG A 60 -5.04 4.40 33.59
C ARG A 60 -3.52 4.60 33.62
N ASN A 61 -2.75 3.59 33.21
CA ASN A 61 -1.28 3.61 33.23
C ASN A 61 -0.66 3.55 31.83
N LYS A 62 -1.46 3.78 30.77
CA LYS A 62 -1.06 3.49 29.38
C LYS A 62 0.23 4.21 29.00
N ASN A 63 0.29 5.51 29.28
CA ASN A 63 1.43 6.34 28.92
C ASN A 63 2.71 5.89 29.65
N GLU A 64 2.61 5.58 30.94
CA GLU A 64 3.76 5.10 31.74
C GLU A 64 4.24 3.71 31.25
N ILE A 65 3.31 2.80 30.96
CA ILE A 65 3.61 1.48 30.41
C ILE A 65 4.26 1.61 29.03
N ASP A 66 3.73 2.46 28.16
CA ASP A 66 4.25 2.69 26.81
C ASP A 66 5.65 3.32 26.84
N ASP A 67 5.88 4.30 27.72
CA ASP A 67 7.19 4.94 27.91
C ASP A 67 8.22 3.96 28.45
N LYS A 68 7.85 3.16 29.45
CA LYS A 68 8.71 2.10 30.00
C LYS A 68 9.04 1.05 28.94
N ASN A 69 8.06 0.64 28.14
CA ASN A 69 8.25 -0.31 27.04
C ASN A 69 9.12 0.28 25.93
N LYS A 70 8.99 1.58 25.63
CA LYS A 70 9.83 2.29 24.68
C LYS A 70 11.29 2.30 25.14
N LYS A 71 11.55 2.76 26.37
CA LYS A 71 12.89 2.75 26.98
C LYS A 71 13.49 1.34 26.99
N TYR A 72 12.70 0.33 27.34
CA TYR A 72 13.16 -1.06 27.29
C TYR A 72 13.55 -1.50 25.88
N ARG A 73 12.73 -1.19 24.87
CA ARG A 73 13.03 -1.52 23.46
C ARG A 73 14.28 -0.82 22.94
N GLU A 74 14.51 0.42 23.36
CA GLU A 74 15.71 1.19 22.99
C GLU A 74 16.96 0.60 23.65
N LEU A 75 16.94 0.39 24.97
CA LEU A 75 18.07 -0.17 25.72
C LEU A 75 18.40 -1.61 25.32
N ASN A 76 17.42 -2.38 24.84
CA ASN A 76 17.59 -3.79 24.49
C ASN A 76 17.48 -4.05 22.98
N LYS A 77 17.64 -3.02 22.15
CA LYS A 77 17.41 -3.10 20.69
C LYS A 77 18.16 -4.26 20.05
N ASP A 78 19.45 -4.40 20.34
CA ASP A 78 20.29 -5.44 19.75
C ASP A 78 19.94 -6.84 20.29
N LYS A 79 19.66 -6.94 21.60
CA LYS A 79 19.21 -8.19 22.22
C LYS A 79 17.87 -8.67 21.63
N ILE A 80 16.92 -7.76 21.41
CA ILE A 80 15.63 -8.06 20.78
C ILE A 80 15.83 -8.49 19.33
N LYS A 81 16.70 -7.81 18.58
CA LYS A 81 17.02 -8.14 17.19
C LYS A 81 17.64 -9.52 17.07
N GLU A 82 18.62 -9.83 17.91
CA GLU A 82 19.31 -11.12 17.94
C GLU A 82 18.37 -12.25 18.34
N TYR A 83 17.59 -12.06 19.40
CA TYR A 83 16.54 -13.01 19.79
C TYR A 83 15.54 -13.25 18.64
N GLY A 84 15.09 -12.18 17.96
CA GLY A 84 14.19 -12.29 16.81
C GLY A 84 14.82 -13.02 15.62
N LYS A 85 16.15 -12.92 15.41
CA LYS A 85 16.87 -13.70 14.40
C LYS A 85 16.87 -15.19 14.76
N GLN A 86 17.25 -15.53 15.99
CA GLN A 86 17.25 -16.91 16.48
C GLN A 86 15.87 -17.55 16.43
N TYR A 87 14.83 -16.82 16.85
CA TYR A 87 13.45 -17.28 16.80
C TYR A 87 13.02 -17.57 15.35
N ARG A 88 13.29 -16.66 14.41
CA ARG A 88 12.98 -16.87 12.99
C ARG A 88 13.74 -18.04 12.39
N GLY A 89 15.00 -18.25 12.78
CA GLY A 89 15.79 -19.40 12.35
C GLY A 89 15.20 -20.72 12.84
N LYS A 90 14.94 -20.83 14.14
CA LYS A 90 14.39 -22.05 14.77
C LYS A 90 12.95 -22.37 14.32
N ASN A 91 12.16 -21.37 13.95
CA ASN A 91 10.74 -21.53 13.60
C ASN A 91 10.45 -21.27 12.11
N LYS A 92 11.46 -21.37 11.24
CA LYS A 92 11.34 -20.99 9.82
C LYS A 92 10.16 -21.66 9.12
N ASP A 93 10.02 -22.98 9.28
CA ASP A 93 8.98 -23.75 8.60
C ASP A 93 7.59 -23.48 9.18
N ALA A 94 7.48 -23.37 10.51
CA ALA A 94 6.23 -22.97 11.17
C ALA A 94 5.77 -21.56 10.74
N ILE A 95 6.70 -20.61 10.60
CA ILE A 95 6.41 -19.27 10.08
C ILE A 95 5.94 -19.33 8.63
N LYS A 96 6.61 -20.14 7.80
CA LYS A 96 6.26 -20.31 6.38
C LYS A 96 4.85 -20.89 6.24
N GLU A 97 4.53 -21.93 6.99
CA GLU A 97 3.21 -22.57 6.94
C GLU A 97 2.12 -21.62 7.46
N ARG A 98 2.36 -20.93 8.57
CA ARG A 98 1.44 -19.89 9.06
C ARG A 98 1.20 -18.80 8.01
N ASN A 99 2.25 -18.33 7.34
CA ASN A 99 2.12 -17.32 6.29
C ASN A 99 1.34 -17.86 5.08
N ARG A 100 1.54 -19.13 4.71
CA ARG A 100 0.77 -19.79 3.66
C ARG A 100 -0.71 -19.85 4.00
N ILE A 101 -1.06 -20.31 5.21
CA ILE A 101 -2.45 -20.35 5.71
C ILE A 101 -3.05 -18.95 5.70
N TYR A 102 -2.30 -17.95 6.17
CA TYR A 102 -2.75 -16.56 6.16
C TYR A 102 -3.03 -16.06 4.73
N GLN A 103 -2.14 -16.33 3.78
CA GLN A 103 -2.33 -15.95 2.38
C GLN A 103 -3.56 -16.61 1.76
N ILE A 104 -3.79 -17.91 2.02
CA ILE A 104 -4.97 -18.63 1.53
C ILE A 104 -6.24 -18.00 2.11
N LYS A 105 -6.29 -17.82 3.43
CA LYS A 105 -7.46 -17.25 4.12
C LYS A 105 -7.76 -15.80 3.72
N ASN A 106 -6.74 -15.04 3.33
CA ASN A 106 -6.88 -13.63 2.95
C ASN A 106 -6.78 -13.40 1.43
N ARG A 107 -6.83 -14.46 0.62
CA ARG A 107 -6.69 -14.38 -0.83
C ARG A 107 -7.75 -13.46 -1.45
N ASP A 108 -9.00 -13.63 -1.06
CA ASP A 108 -10.11 -12.84 -1.60
C ASP A 108 -9.98 -11.37 -1.22
N LYS A 109 -9.57 -11.08 0.02
CA LYS A 109 -9.30 -9.72 0.48
C LYS A 109 -8.16 -9.05 -0.30
N ALA A 110 -7.08 -9.79 -0.58
CA ALA A 110 -5.98 -9.31 -1.39
C ALA A 110 -6.42 -9.05 -2.84
N ASN A 111 -7.18 -9.97 -3.43
CA ASN A 111 -7.73 -9.83 -4.77
C ASN A 111 -8.67 -8.61 -4.87
N GLU A 112 -9.54 -8.43 -3.88
CA GLU A 112 -10.46 -7.29 -3.81
C GLU A 112 -9.70 -5.97 -3.69
N SER A 113 -8.62 -5.93 -2.91
CA SER A 113 -7.74 -4.76 -2.84
C SER A 113 -7.09 -4.44 -4.19
N VAL A 114 -6.59 -5.45 -4.90
CA VAL A 114 -6.02 -5.28 -6.25
C VAL A 114 -7.08 -4.81 -7.25
N LYS A 115 -8.28 -5.40 -7.21
CA LYS A 115 -9.42 -4.99 -8.04
C LYS A 115 -9.78 -3.53 -7.79
N ARG A 116 -9.93 -3.13 -6.52
CA ARG A 116 -10.19 -1.75 -6.12
C ARG A 116 -9.09 -0.80 -6.60
N TYR A 117 -7.82 -1.19 -6.46
CA TYR A 117 -6.70 -0.39 -6.95
C TYR A 117 -6.79 -0.15 -8.47
N ARG A 118 -7.09 -1.19 -9.26
CA ARG A 118 -7.24 -1.09 -10.72
C ARG A 118 -8.41 -0.18 -11.12
N ILE A 119 -9.55 -0.30 -10.45
CA ILE A 119 -10.74 0.53 -10.70
C ILE A 119 -10.46 2.00 -10.37
N ASN A 120 -9.77 2.27 -9.26
CA ASN A 120 -9.50 3.64 -8.81
C ASN A 120 -8.31 4.30 -9.53
N ASN A 121 -7.47 3.52 -10.23
CA ASN A 121 -6.25 4.03 -10.87
C ASN A 121 -6.13 3.64 -12.37
N PRO A 122 -7.18 3.82 -13.20
CA PRO A 122 -7.20 3.30 -14.57
C PRO A 122 -6.13 3.94 -15.46
N ILE A 123 -5.89 5.25 -15.32
CA ILE A 123 -4.87 5.98 -16.09
C ILE A 123 -3.48 5.45 -15.75
N LYS A 124 -3.16 5.31 -14.46
CA LYS A 124 -1.86 4.79 -14.01
C LYS A 124 -1.59 3.38 -14.54
N ILE A 125 -2.58 2.49 -14.51
CA ILE A 125 -2.44 1.14 -15.06
C ILE A 125 -2.20 1.18 -16.57
N LYS A 126 -2.92 2.04 -17.31
CA LYS A 126 -2.76 2.20 -18.76
C LYS A 126 -1.37 2.73 -19.12
N THR A 127 -0.89 3.76 -18.43
CA THR A 127 0.43 4.36 -18.65
C THR A 127 1.55 3.34 -18.37
N GLN A 128 1.48 2.61 -17.26
CA GLN A 128 2.46 1.56 -16.94
C GLN A 128 2.50 0.45 -18.00
N LYS A 129 1.36 0.09 -18.58
CA LYS A 129 1.30 -0.87 -19.69
C LYS A 129 2.00 -0.34 -20.94
N GLN A 130 1.85 0.94 -21.28
CA GLN A 130 2.50 1.54 -22.44
C GLN A 130 3.99 1.72 -22.23
N LEU A 131 4.42 2.18 -21.04
CA LEU A 131 5.83 2.26 -20.66
C LEU A 131 6.50 0.90 -20.85
N ARG A 132 5.90 -0.18 -20.33
CA ARG A 132 6.43 -1.54 -20.48
C ARG A 132 6.58 -1.95 -21.95
N ARG A 133 5.53 -1.76 -22.76
CA ARG A 133 5.54 -2.13 -24.20
C ARG A 133 6.58 -1.36 -25.02
N SER A 134 6.90 -0.14 -24.59
CA SER A 134 7.87 0.74 -25.23
C SER A 134 9.29 0.33 -24.84
N MET A 135 9.53 0.07 -23.55
CA MET A 135 10.80 -0.48 -23.06
C MET A 135 11.11 -1.86 -23.68
N GLU A 136 10.13 -2.75 -23.81
CA GLU A 136 10.28 -4.06 -24.47
C GLU A 136 10.71 -3.93 -25.96
N ARG A 137 10.48 -2.77 -26.59
CA ARG A 137 10.91 -2.47 -27.96
C ARG A 137 12.19 -1.62 -28.02
N GLY A 138 12.76 -1.23 -26.89
CA GLY A 138 13.96 -0.39 -26.85
C GLY A 138 13.76 1.05 -27.32
N VAL A 139 12.52 1.56 -27.33
CA VAL A 139 12.23 2.97 -27.65
C VAL A 139 12.07 3.80 -26.37
N GLU A 140 12.28 5.11 -26.46
CA GLU A 140 12.15 6.02 -25.32
C GLU A 140 10.73 5.98 -24.73
N ALA A 141 10.64 5.97 -23.40
CA ALA A 141 9.39 5.78 -22.68
C ALA A 141 9.39 6.58 -21.37
N ASN A 142 8.97 7.84 -21.44
CA ASN A 142 8.89 8.74 -20.28
C ASN A 142 7.57 9.51 -20.17
N PHE A 143 6.57 9.21 -21.01
CA PHE A 143 5.28 9.89 -20.97
C PHE A 143 4.51 9.62 -19.67
N SER A 144 4.19 10.68 -18.92
CA SER A 144 3.59 10.63 -17.59
C SER A 144 2.07 10.84 -17.59
N ASN A 145 1.42 10.56 -16.45
CA ASN A 145 -0.02 10.84 -16.29
C ASN A 145 -0.31 12.35 -16.33
N GLU A 146 0.57 13.15 -15.76
CA GLU A 146 0.47 14.62 -15.71
C GLU A 146 0.63 15.21 -17.12
N GLN A 147 1.53 14.65 -17.92
CA GLN A 147 1.68 15.00 -19.33
C GLN A 147 0.43 14.60 -20.13
N TRP A 148 -0.19 13.44 -19.85
CA TRP A 148 -1.46 13.07 -20.46
C TRP A 148 -2.60 14.04 -20.13
N ILE A 149 -2.73 14.46 -18.86
CA ILE A 149 -3.71 15.46 -18.45
C ILE A 149 -3.46 16.79 -19.16
N SER A 150 -2.19 17.20 -19.28
CA SER A 150 -1.78 18.42 -19.98
C SER A 150 -2.08 18.35 -21.48
N CYS A 151 -1.83 17.19 -22.09
CA CYS A 151 -2.16 16.86 -23.48
C CYS A 151 -3.66 17.03 -23.73
N LEU A 152 -4.51 16.38 -22.92
CA LEU A 152 -5.96 16.52 -22.99
C LEU A 152 -6.41 17.97 -22.86
N LYS A 153 -5.84 18.72 -21.91
CA LYS A 153 -6.15 20.15 -21.72
C LYS A 153 -5.80 20.97 -22.96
N TYR A 154 -4.61 20.76 -23.55
CA TYR A 154 -4.16 21.46 -24.76
C TYR A 154 -5.13 21.28 -25.94
N PHE A 155 -5.68 20.08 -26.10
CA PHE A 155 -6.65 19.75 -27.15
C PHE A 155 -8.11 19.94 -26.71
N ASN A 156 -8.37 20.64 -25.60
CA ASN A 156 -9.72 20.92 -25.09
C ASN A 156 -10.57 19.65 -24.85
N ASN A 157 -9.94 18.57 -24.37
CA ASN A 157 -10.54 17.25 -24.17
C ASN A 157 -11.20 16.70 -25.44
N ARG A 158 -10.58 16.95 -26.61
CA ARG A 158 -11.06 16.49 -27.92
C ARG A 158 -9.98 15.73 -28.67
N CYS A 159 -10.45 14.88 -29.58
CA CYS A 159 -9.62 14.22 -30.57
C CYS A 159 -8.86 15.28 -31.38
N ALA A 160 -7.54 15.15 -31.44
CA ALA A 160 -6.66 16.02 -32.20
C ALA A 160 -6.98 15.98 -33.71
N TYR A 161 -7.44 14.84 -34.22
CA TYR A 161 -7.77 14.68 -35.64
C TYR A 161 -9.16 15.23 -36.00
N CYS A 162 -10.23 14.69 -35.41
CA CYS A 162 -11.61 15.00 -35.82
C CYS A 162 -12.36 15.96 -34.87
N GLY A 163 -11.82 16.25 -33.68
CA GLY A 163 -12.44 17.16 -32.70
C GLY A 163 -13.59 16.59 -31.88
N LYS A 164 -13.95 15.30 -32.01
CA LYS A 164 -14.93 14.63 -31.12
C LYS A 164 -14.43 14.58 -29.68
N LYS A 165 -15.34 14.61 -28.69
CA LYS A 165 -15.01 14.58 -27.24
C LYS A 165 -15.01 13.17 -26.64
N GLU A 166 -15.57 12.19 -27.33
CA GLU A 166 -15.84 10.89 -26.76
C GLU A 166 -14.71 9.88 -27.02
N ASN A 167 -14.57 8.94 -26.09
CA ASN A 167 -13.68 7.78 -26.21
C ASN A 167 -12.23 8.18 -26.56
N ILE A 168 -11.71 9.19 -25.87
CA ILE A 168 -10.36 9.72 -26.10
C ILE A 168 -9.31 8.79 -25.52
N GLU A 169 -8.33 8.43 -26.34
CA GLU A 169 -7.21 7.58 -26.03
C GLU A 169 -5.90 8.26 -26.41
N GLN A 170 -4.80 7.74 -25.85
CA GLN A 170 -3.45 8.09 -26.26
C GLN A 170 -3.15 7.39 -27.59
N ASP A 171 -2.94 8.18 -28.63
CA ASP A 171 -2.46 7.71 -29.92
C ASP A 171 -0.99 8.09 -30.10
N HIS A 172 -0.23 7.22 -30.75
CA HIS A 172 1.14 7.51 -31.13
C HIS A 172 1.13 8.14 -32.53
N PHE A 173 1.65 9.35 -32.63
CA PHE A 173 1.75 10.11 -33.87
C PHE A 173 2.59 9.33 -34.91
N VAL A 174 3.81 8.95 -34.53
CA VAL A 174 4.58 7.85 -35.15
C VAL A 174 4.24 6.56 -34.41
N ALA A 175 3.78 5.53 -35.11
CA ALA A 175 3.32 4.31 -34.45
C ALA A 175 4.46 3.57 -33.74
N LEU A 176 4.15 2.90 -32.62
CA LEU A 176 5.13 2.10 -31.87
C LEU A 176 5.77 0.96 -32.72
N LEU A 177 5.04 0.45 -33.72
CA LEU A 177 5.59 -0.54 -34.67
C LEU A 177 6.65 0.05 -35.60
N GLU A 178 6.58 1.36 -35.87
CA GLU A 178 7.50 2.13 -36.70
C GLU A 178 8.58 2.82 -35.86
N GLY A 179 8.84 2.34 -34.64
CA GLY A 179 9.82 2.93 -33.73
C GLY A 179 9.35 4.18 -32.98
N GLY A 180 8.04 4.49 -33.03
CA GLY A 180 7.48 5.64 -32.32
C GLY A 180 7.59 5.52 -30.80
N GLU A 181 8.16 6.55 -30.19
CA GLU A 181 8.41 6.62 -28.74
C GLU A 181 7.14 6.86 -27.92
N TYR A 182 7.18 6.54 -26.63
CA TYR A 182 6.13 6.89 -25.68
C TYR A 182 6.55 8.13 -24.87
N THR A 183 6.57 9.28 -25.55
CA THR A 183 7.04 10.58 -25.06
C THR A 183 6.03 11.70 -25.37
N ILE A 184 6.21 12.87 -24.75
CA ILE A 184 5.31 14.02 -24.96
C ILE A 184 5.28 14.53 -26.41
N ASN A 185 6.36 14.30 -27.15
CA ASN A 185 6.51 14.73 -28.54
C ASN A 185 5.96 13.71 -29.54
N ASN A 186 5.37 12.60 -29.08
CA ASN A 186 4.78 11.59 -29.95
C ASN A 186 3.35 11.18 -29.55
N ILE A 187 2.87 11.52 -28.35
CA ILE A 187 1.54 11.13 -27.89
C ILE A 187 0.52 12.26 -28.02
N ILE A 188 -0.60 12.00 -28.71
CA ILE A 188 -1.72 12.94 -28.87
C ILE A 188 -3.06 12.30 -28.49
N PRO A 189 -4.10 13.10 -28.19
CA PRO A 189 -5.42 12.56 -27.89
C PRO A 189 -6.15 12.23 -29.18
N ALA A 190 -6.60 11.00 -29.34
CA ALA A 190 -7.43 10.59 -30.47
C ALA A 190 -8.67 9.85 -29.98
N CYS A 191 -9.82 10.04 -30.62
CA CYS A 191 -10.96 9.15 -30.35
C CYS A 191 -10.67 7.74 -30.87
N LYS A 192 -11.25 6.72 -30.22
CA LYS A 192 -11.09 5.30 -30.60
C LYS A 192 -11.25 5.03 -32.10
N SER A 193 -12.19 5.68 -32.77
CA SER A 193 -12.42 5.52 -34.22
C SER A 193 -11.24 6.04 -35.06
N CYS A 194 -10.72 7.24 -34.78
CA CYS A 194 -9.58 7.79 -35.50
C CYS A 194 -8.31 7.00 -35.22
N ASN A 195 -8.05 6.67 -33.96
CA ASN A 195 -6.91 5.84 -33.54
C ASN A 195 -6.91 4.48 -34.27
N SER A 196 -8.08 3.82 -34.31
CA SER A 196 -8.24 2.52 -34.97
C SER A 196 -8.20 2.61 -36.50
N SER A 197 -8.58 3.74 -37.09
CA SER A 197 -8.48 3.97 -38.53
C SER A 197 -7.05 4.25 -38.97
N LYS A 198 -6.30 5.08 -38.21
CA LYS A 198 -4.89 5.39 -38.46
C LYS A 198 -4.02 4.15 -38.32
N ARG A 199 -4.12 3.43 -37.21
CA ARG A 199 -3.28 2.27 -36.86
C ARG A 199 -1.79 2.64 -36.93
N HIS A 200 -1.05 2.04 -37.85
CA HIS A 200 0.38 2.27 -38.08
C HIS A 200 0.65 3.20 -39.28
N GLN A 201 -0.38 3.68 -39.97
CA GLN A 201 -0.20 4.56 -41.12
C GLN A 201 0.48 5.88 -40.73
N ALA A 202 1.29 6.41 -41.65
CA ALA A 202 1.90 7.72 -41.51
C ALA A 202 0.80 8.80 -41.40
N PHE A 203 1.02 9.79 -40.53
CA PHE A 203 0.05 10.83 -40.25
C PHE A 203 -0.40 11.57 -41.51
N MET A 204 0.53 11.98 -42.37
CA MET A 204 0.22 12.76 -43.58
C MET A 204 -0.63 11.95 -44.57
N GLU A 205 -0.24 10.71 -44.82
CA GLU A 205 -0.94 9.82 -45.76
C GLU A 205 -2.37 9.53 -45.29
N TRP A 206 -2.53 9.28 -43.99
CA TRP A 206 -3.83 8.94 -43.43
C TRP A 206 -4.72 10.18 -43.27
N TYR A 207 -4.22 11.25 -42.65
CA TYR A 207 -5.04 12.39 -42.24
C TYR A 207 -5.55 13.21 -43.43
N LEU A 208 -4.73 13.39 -44.48
CA LEU A 208 -5.12 14.12 -45.70
C LEU A 208 -6.27 13.44 -46.47
N ARG A 209 -6.43 12.12 -46.31
CA ARG A 209 -7.51 11.34 -46.95
C ARG A 209 -8.82 11.35 -46.16
N GLN A 210 -8.84 11.93 -44.95
CA GLN A 210 -10.04 11.93 -44.12
C GLN A 210 -10.99 13.06 -44.50
N ASN A 211 -12.29 12.77 -44.52
CA ASN A 211 -13.32 13.79 -44.76
C ASN A 211 -13.39 14.89 -43.69
N PHE A 212 -12.76 14.67 -42.53
CA PHE A 212 -12.65 15.61 -41.42
C PHE A 212 -11.27 16.29 -41.33
N TYR A 213 -10.45 16.18 -42.38
CA TYR A 213 -9.16 16.88 -42.45
C TYR A 213 -9.30 18.37 -42.12
N SER A 214 -8.31 18.93 -41.43
CA SER A 214 -8.31 20.34 -41.06
C SER A 214 -6.87 20.82 -40.89
N GLU A 215 -6.45 21.73 -41.77
CA GLU A 215 -5.12 22.36 -41.71
C GLU A 215 -4.87 23.04 -40.35
N THR A 216 -5.90 23.66 -39.75
CA THR A 216 -5.82 24.25 -38.42
C THR A 216 -5.50 23.22 -37.33
N ARG A 217 -6.06 22.01 -37.42
CA ARG A 217 -5.78 20.92 -36.47
C ARG A 217 -4.41 20.32 -36.71
N GLU A 218 -4.02 20.14 -37.97
CA GLU A 218 -2.66 19.73 -38.35
C GLU A 218 -1.61 20.66 -37.74
N LYS A 219 -1.72 21.97 -37.99
CA LYS A 219 -0.82 22.99 -37.41
C LYS A 219 -0.79 22.94 -35.88
N LYS A 220 -1.94 22.67 -35.25
CA LYS A 220 -2.04 22.52 -33.79
C LYS A 220 -1.34 21.25 -33.29
N ILE A 221 -1.45 20.13 -33.99
CA ILE A 221 -0.73 18.88 -33.69
C ILE A 221 0.78 19.11 -33.79
N PHE A 222 1.25 19.69 -34.90
CA PHE A 222 2.67 19.97 -35.09
C PHE A 222 3.23 20.89 -34.02
N ARG A 223 2.50 21.96 -33.67
CA ARG A 223 2.88 22.85 -32.57
C ARG A 223 2.98 22.12 -31.24
N TYR A 224 2.06 21.20 -30.94
CA TYR A 224 2.09 20.43 -29.70
C TYR A 224 3.30 19.49 -29.64
N LEU A 225 3.61 18.81 -30.74
CA LEU A 225 4.69 17.84 -30.83
C LEU A 225 6.08 18.48 -30.99
N GLY A 226 6.17 19.81 -31.02
CA GLY A 226 7.42 20.51 -31.28
C GLY A 226 7.94 20.32 -32.71
N ILE A 227 7.08 19.91 -33.64
CA ILE A 227 7.42 19.74 -35.06
C ILE A 227 7.34 21.12 -35.70
N TYR A 228 8.47 21.82 -35.68
CA TYR A 228 8.63 23.10 -36.37
C TYR A 228 9.58 22.88 -37.54
N ARG A 229 9.11 22.60 -38.77
CA ARG A 229 9.86 22.99 -39.99
C ARG A 229 9.12 22.78 -41.30
N ASN A 230 9.26 23.80 -42.16
CA ASN A 230 9.13 23.83 -43.62
C ASN A 230 8.31 22.70 -44.24
N VAL A 231 7.01 22.94 -44.35
CA VAL A 231 6.01 22.16 -45.10
C VAL A 231 6.45 21.85 -46.54
N GLN A 232 7.43 22.60 -47.08
CA GLN A 232 7.99 22.41 -48.42
C GLN A 232 8.96 21.22 -48.57
N GLN A 233 9.71 20.80 -47.55
CA GLN A 233 10.74 19.76 -47.71
C GLN A 233 10.20 18.32 -47.63
N MET A 234 9.02 18.10 -47.03
CA MET A 234 8.38 16.78 -47.01
C MET A 234 7.74 16.39 -48.35
N LYS A 235 7.64 17.32 -49.32
CA LYS A 235 7.15 17.03 -50.68
C LYS A 235 8.21 16.39 -51.59
N LEU A 236 9.48 16.34 -51.19
CA LEU A 236 10.60 15.98 -52.07
C LEU A 236 11.41 14.76 -51.61
N THR A 237 10.96 14.01 -50.60
CA THR A 237 11.69 12.80 -50.14
C THR A 237 10.79 11.60 -49.87
N ILE A 238 9.71 11.47 -50.64
CA ILE A 238 8.93 10.23 -50.82
C ILE A 238 8.76 10.01 -52.32
#